data_AF-A0A7Y8IP63-F1
#
_entry.id   AF-A0A7Y8IP63-F1
#
_cell.length_a   1.000
_cell.length_b   1.000
_cell.length_c   1.000
_cell.angle_alpha   90.00
_cell.angle_beta   90.00
_cell.angle_gamma   90.00
#
_symmetry.space_group_name_H-M   'P 1'
#
loop_
_entity.id
_entity.type
_entity.pdbx_description
1 polymer ?
#
loop_
_entity_poly.entity_id
_entity_poly.type
_entity_poly.pdbx_seq_one_letter_code
_entity_poly.pdbx_strand_id
1 'polypeptide(L)'
;GGEVLVVSQFTLAGSIKRGRRPDFFAAAPPEEAEPLIEELCDRLRGEGVRVATGVFRAHMEVELVNDGPVTLIWDDPPAADGAAQV
;
A
#
# COMPACT_ATOMS: atom_id res chain seq x y z
N GLY A 1 -0.83 -18.09 -15.47
CA GLY A 1 -1.23 -17.17 -14.40
C GLY A 1 -0.22 -16.05 -14.31
N GLY A 2 -0.59 -14.94 -13.69
CA GLY A 2 0.34 -13.84 -13.38
C GLY A 2 1.09 -14.07 -12.07
N GLU A 3 1.95 -13.12 -11.72
CA GLU A 3 2.71 -13.05 -10.47
C GLU A 3 2.52 -11.67 -9.85
N VAL A 4 2.71 -11.54 -8.54
CA VAL A 4 2.54 -10.28 -7.82
C VAL A 4 3.85 -9.91 -7.11
N LEU A 5 4.27 -8.66 -7.28
CA LEU A 5 5.32 -8.03 -6.47
C LEU A 5 4.66 -7.06 -5.48
N VAL A 6 4.74 -7.36 -4.19
CA VAL A 6 4.22 -6.49 -3.12
C VAL A 6 5.36 -5.63 -2.56
N VAL A 7 5.20 -4.30 -2.64
CA VAL A 7 6.13 -3.33 -2.06
C VAL A 7 5.34 -2.39 -1.15
N SER A 8 5.70 -2.36 0.13
CA SER A 8 5.08 -1.45 1.11
C SER A 8 5.37 0.01 0.75
N GLN A 9 4.33 0.85 0.67
CA GLN A 9 4.45 2.25 0.24
C GLN A 9 3.57 3.19 1.09
N PHE A 10 4.09 3.64 2.24
CA PHE A 10 3.35 4.54 3.14
C PHE A 10 3.05 5.90 2.52
N THR A 11 3.83 6.31 1.51
CA THR A 11 3.68 7.62 0.86
C THR A 11 2.36 7.77 0.09
N LEU A 12 1.69 6.66 -0.25
CA LEU A 12 0.34 6.68 -0.85
C LEU A 12 -0.71 7.26 0.10
N ALA A 13 -0.51 7.14 1.42
CA ALA A 13 -1.37 7.76 2.44
C ALA A 13 -0.98 9.23 2.74
N GLY A 14 -0.12 9.83 1.91
CA GLY A 14 0.35 11.19 2.09
C GLY A 14 -0.64 12.27 1.61
N SER A 15 -0.73 13.38 2.34
CA SER A 15 -1.51 14.56 1.97
C SER A 15 -0.60 15.74 1.62
N ILE A 16 -0.90 16.42 0.50
CA ILE A 16 -0.24 17.67 0.08
C ILE A 16 -1.20 18.87 0.15
N LYS A 17 -2.34 18.74 0.85
CA LYS A 17 -3.37 19.79 0.90
C LYS A 17 -2.89 21.07 1.61
N ARG A 18 -1.86 20.97 2.47
CA ARG A 18 -1.35 22.07 3.31
C ARG A 18 -0.05 22.70 2.79
N GLY A 19 0.41 22.34 1.59
CA GLY A 19 1.60 22.93 0.98
C GLY A 19 2.45 21.94 0.17
N ARG A 20 3.71 22.30 -0.08
CA ARG A 20 4.64 21.49 -0.90
C ARG A 20 5.26 20.30 -0.17
N ARG A 21 5.23 20.29 1.16
CA ARG A 21 5.72 19.18 1.99
C ARG A 21 4.54 18.26 2.30
N PRO A 22 4.55 16.99 1.84
CA PRO A 22 3.54 16.05 2.22
C PRO A 22 3.57 15.77 3.73
N ASP A 23 2.38 15.61 4.31
CA ASP A 23 2.18 15.00 5.62
C ASP A 23 1.73 13.54 5.43
N PHE A 24 1.97 12.68 6.43
CA PHE A 24 1.66 11.25 6.36
C PHE A 24 0.83 10.78 7.56
N PHE A 25 -0.02 11.68 8.10
CA PHE A 25 -0.79 11.38 9.31
C PHE A 25 -1.81 10.26 9.12
N ALA A 26 -2.21 9.97 7.88
CA ALA A 26 -3.13 8.89 7.56
C ALA A 26 -2.43 7.53 7.35
N ALA A 27 -1.09 7.49 7.34
CA ALA A 27 -0.36 6.23 7.27
C ALA A 27 -0.41 5.53 8.64
N ALA A 28 -0.74 4.24 8.65
CA ALA A 28 -0.65 3.42 9.85
C ALA A 28 0.80 3.39 10.39
N PRO A 29 0.97 3.31 11.72
CA PRO A 29 2.30 3.17 12.30
C PRO A 29 2.94 1.83 11.90
N PRO A 30 4.28 1.71 11.90
CA PRO A 30 4.99 0.52 11.42
C PRO A 30 4.57 -0.79 12.08
N GLU A 31 4.31 -0.76 13.38
CA GLU A 31 3.86 -1.90 14.19
C GLU A 31 2.49 -2.46 13.80
N GLU A 32 1.64 -1.62 13.18
CA GLU A 32 0.35 -2.04 12.63
C GLU A 32 0.48 -2.40 11.15
N ALA A 33 1.27 -1.63 10.39
CA ALA A 33 1.40 -1.80 8.94
C ALA A 33 2.17 -3.06 8.53
N GLU A 34 3.24 -3.43 9.25
CA GLU A 34 4.08 -4.59 8.89
C GLU A 34 3.28 -5.91 8.92
N PRO A 35 2.52 -6.24 10.00
CA PRO A 35 1.66 -7.42 10.01
C PRO A 35 0.59 -7.43 8.92
N LEU A 36 0.01 -6.28 8.57
CA LEU A 36 -1.02 -6.18 7.53
C LEU A 36 -0.45 -6.49 6.14
N ILE A 37 0.77 -6.06 5.85
CA ILE A 37 1.47 -6.38 4.59
C ILE A 37 1.81 -7.88 4.53
N GLU A 38 2.24 -8.47 5.63
CA GLU A 38 2.50 -9.90 5.74
C GLU A 38 1.23 -10.72 5.50
N GLU A 39 0.12 -10.35 6.15
CA GLU A 39 -1.19 -10.99 5.98
C GLU A 39 -1.66 -10.93 4.52
N LEU A 40 -1.54 -9.77 3.86
CA LEU A 40 -1.86 -9.62 2.44
C LEU A 40 -1.05 -10.62 1.58
N CYS A 41 0.26 -10.71 1.81
CA CYS A 41 1.13 -11.61 1.07
C CYS A 41 0.72 -13.07 1.29
N ASP A 42 0.40 -13.46 2.52
CA ASP A 42 0.02 -14.84 2.84
C ASP A 42 -1.35 -15.21 2.28
N ARG A 43 -2.31 -14.29 2.29
CA ARG A 43 -3.61 -14.50 1.65
C ARG A 43 -3.47 -14.70 0.13
N LEU A 44 -2.68 -13.87 -0.54
CA LEU A 44 -2.39 -14.03 -1.98
C LEU A 44 -1.71 -15.38 -2.28
N ARG A 45 -0.74 -15.78 -1.46
CA ARG A 45 -0.10 -17.11 -1.59
C ARG A 45 -1.09 -18.25 -1.37
N GLY A 46 -2.01 -18.10 -0.40
CA GLY A 46 -3.08 -19.06 -0.12
C GLY A 46 -4.04 -19.26 -1.29
N GLU A 47 -4.22 -18.23 -2.12
CA GLU A 47 -4.98 -18.30 -3.37
C GLU A 47 -4.19 -18.91 -4.55
N GLY A 48 -2.94 -19.35 -4.31
CA GLY A 48 -2.07 -19.97 -5.31
C GLY A 48 -1.30 -18.97 -6.18
N VAL A 49 -1.25 -17.69 -5.80
CA VAL A 49 -0.48 -16.65 -6.51
C VAL A 49 1.00 -16.76 -6.13
N ARG A 50 1.90 -16.63 -7.12
CA ARG A 50 3.33 -16.43 -6.84
C ARG A 50 3.56 -14.99 -6.40
N VAL A 51 4.01 -14.81 -5.16
CA VAL A 51 4.19 -13.50 -4.52
C VAL A 51 5.67 -13.27 -4.20
N ALA A 52 6.26 -12.26 -4.85
CA ALA A 52 7.53 -11.67 -4.46
C ALA A 52 7.27 -10.44 -3.58
N THR A 53 8.22 -10.09 -2.71
CA THR A 53 8.10 -8.96 -1.79
C THR A 53 9.35 -8.09 -1.81
N GLY A 54 9.19 -6.80 -1.53
CA GLY A 54 10.28 -5.94 -1.08
C GLY A 54 10.71 -6.24 0.36
N VAL A 55 11.41 -5.28 0.98
CA VAL A 55 11.78 -5.30 2.40
C VAL A 55 11.15 -4.11 3.11
N PHE A 56 10.29 -4.38 4.10
CA PHE A 56 9.59 -3.34 4.85
C PHE A 56 10.59 -2.39 5.53
N ARG A 57 10.32 -1.08 5.48
CA ARG A 57 11.20 0.00 6.00
C ARG A 57 12.62 0.06 5.42
N ALA A 58 12.95 -0.71 4.38
CA ALA A 58 14.21 -0.56 3.67
C ALA A 58 14.11 0.49 2.57
N HIS A 59 15.22 1.17 2.30
CA HIS A 59 15.39 1.90 1.05
C HIS A 59 15.47 0.89 -0.10
N MET A 60 14.71 1.11 -1.17
CA MET A 60 14.59 0.18 -2.29
C MET A 60 14.62 0.92 -3.62
N GLU A 61 15.25 0.31 -4.61
CA GLU A 61 15.09 0.65 -6.02
C GLU A 61 14.24 -0.44 -6.67
N VAL A 62 13.09 -0.06 -7.24
CA VAL A 62 12.11 -1.01 -7.81
C VAL A 62 12.06 -0.80 -9.32
N GLU A 63 12.57 -1.77 -10.06
CA GLU A 63 12.47 -1.79 -11.52
C GLU A 63 11.12 -2.38 -11.95
N LEU A 64 10.46 -1.73 -12.91
CA LEU A 64 9.26 -2.28 -13.56
C LEU A 64 9.22 -1.93 -15.05
N VAL A 65 8.65 -2.84 -15.83
CA VAL A 65 8.20 -2.58 -17.19
C VAL A 65 6.67 -2.60 -17.17
N ASN A 66 6.06 -1.43 -17.36
CA ASN A 66 4.60 -1.31 -17.39
C ASN A 66 4.09 -1.57 -18.83
N ASP A 67 3.71 -2.81 -19.10
CA ASP A 67 3.19 -3.24 -20.41
C ASP A 67 1.74 -2.75 -20.59
N GLY A 68 1.58 -1.66 -21.35
CA GLY A 68 0.31 -0.93 -21.55
C GLY A 68 0.55 0.56 -21.86
N PRO A 69 0.70 1.46 -20.87
CA PRO A 69 0.66 1.19 -19.44
C PRO A 69 -0.78 1.14 -18.91
N VAL A 70 -1.03 0.22 -17.99
CA VAL A 70 -2.27 0.18 -17.21
C VAL A 70 -1.91 0.44 -15.76
N THR A 71 -2.62 1.38 -15.13
CA THR A 71 -2.44 1.69 -13.71
C THR A 71 -3.79 1.86 -13.09
N LEU A 72 -4.05 1.05 -12.06
CA LEU A 72 -5.27 1.11 -11.27
C LEU A 72 -4.88 1.57 -9.87
N ILE A 73 -5.68 2.48 -9.32
CA ILE A 73 -5.60 2.89 -7.92
C ILE A 73 -6.85 2.33 -7.26
N TRP A 74 -6.64 1.51 -6.23
CA TRP A 74 -7.69 0.99 -5.37
C TRP A 74 -7.50 1.56 -3.99
N ASP A 75 -8.53 2.22 -3.46
CA ASP A 75 -8.58 2.76 -2.11
C ASP A 75 -9.83 2.20 -1.44
N ASP A 76 -9.66 1.57 -0.28
CA ASP A 76 -10.72 0.99 0.54
C ASP A 76 -10.67 1.65 1.92
N PRO A 77 -11.16 2.90 2.03
CA PRO A 77 -11.18 3.58 3.31
C PRO A 77 -12.10 2.82 4.27
N PRO A 78 -11.75 2.73 5.57
CA PRO A 78 -12.66 2.16 6.55
C PRO A 78 -14.01 2.86 6.44
N ALA A 79 -15.10 2.08 6.53
CA ALA A 79 -16.45 2.63 6.53
C ALA A 79 -16.49 3.77 7.55
N ALA A 80 -16.98 4.94 7.12
CA ALA A 80 -17.00 6.11 8.00
C ALA A 80 -17.84 5.79 9.24
N ASP A 81 -17.19 5.52 10.36
CA ASP A 81 -17.84 5.51 11.66
C ASP A 81 -18.39 6.92 11.89
N GLY A 82 -19.71 7.01 12.06
CA GLY A 82 -20.45 8.27 12.00
C GLY A 82 -19.91 9.35 12.93
N ALA A 83 -19.30 10.38 12.35
CA ALA A 83 -19.29 11.78 12.78
C ALA A 83 -18.62 12.60 11.66
N ALA A 84 -19.18 13.66 11.09
CA ALA A 84 -19.93 14.72 11.76
C ALA A 84 -21.07 15.26 10.87
N GLN A 85 -22.27 15.29 11.43
CA GLN A 85 -23.17 16.42 11.22
C GLN A 85 -22.66 17.56 12.12
N VAL A 86 -22.26 18.67 11.49
CA VAL A 86 -22.41 20.04 11.98
C VAL A 86 -22.49 20.96 10.78
#